data_AF-A0A927BFX8-F1
#
_entry.id   AF-A0A927BFX8-F1
#
_cell.length_a   1.000
_cell.length_b   1.000
_cell.length_c   1.000
_cell.angle_alpha   90.00
_cell.angle_beta   90.00
_cell.angle_gamma   90.00
#
_symmetry.space_group_name_H-M   'P 1'
#
loop_
_entity.id
_entity.type
_entity.pdbx_description
1 polymer ?
#
loop_
_entity_poly.entity_id
_entity_poly.type
_entity_poly.pdbx_seq_one_letter_code
_entity_poly.pdbx_strand_id
1 'polypeptide(L)'
;MLFYIVVKPLVQVALRVFFRRIEIRHRERLSLPGPLLFAGNHPNTLMDPLLVASNRHQPVAFLAKSTFFTNPLVRAIMESGNSIPIYRRQDAEIGAAPADPAQLAAQNEASFGRCYDYLGRGGSIMIFPEGTSVSERRLRPLKTGAARIALGAEARHQFRLGLKVVPVATNYFDPSRFRSDVLLIVAPPIVVADYAERYAADPNDAADQLTNAIREALEHRLVITRDAAEDAFVQQVERTFGDHLNPDDDPETLYDNFQLSQTLLQALAWFEQHLPAQLVAMRLQFQAYLEALRRYNLTDQALDGQRRGSIAGLLNLVLGVPLWVYGVLNNYLPYILPSLVAQRATKDVEFVAPIMLVVGILTFPLAYTLQAAVVQHWLTHDWRLTALYVLSLPFAGFYALSYWNTLAARLERLRALRLFRRDPALGQELLRQRAALVAQLSEARTAYLARQADSAQG
;
A
#
# COMPACT_ATOMS: atom_id res chain seq x y z
N MET A 1 20.35 18.13 7.61
CA MET A 1 19.10 18.58 8.28
C MET A 1 18.14 19.32 7.35
N LEU A 2 18.53 20.41 6.68
CA LEU A 2 17.62 21.24 5.86
C LEU A 2 16.79 20.44 4.84
N PHE A 3 17.40 19.51 4.10
CA PHE A 3 16.70 18.60 3.18
C PHE A 3 15.54 17.86 3.86
N TYR A 4 15.77 17.28 5.05
CA TYR A 4 14.74 16.55 5.79
C TYR A 4 13.67 17.47 6.41
N ILE A 5 13.95 18.77 6.58
CA ILE A 5 12.96 19.76 7.03
C ILE A 5 12.04 20.20 5.87
N VAL A 6 12.54 20.27 4.63
CA VAL A 6 11.76 20.74 3.46
C VAL A 6 11.11 19.58 2.70
N VAL A 7 11.86 18.52 2.42
CA VAL A 7 11.39 17.40 1.58
C VAL A 7 10.41 16.50 2.33
N LYS A 8 10.56 16.33 3.65
CA LYS A 8 9.64 15.47 4.42
C LYS A 8 8.21 16.03 4.48
N PRO A 9 7.94 17.32 4.79
CA PRO A 9 6.59 17.86 4.70
C PRO A 9 6.02 17.78 3.28
N LEU A 10 6.84 18.03 2.25
CA LEU A 10 6.42 17.86 0.85
C LEU A 10 6.00 16.42 0.55
N VAL A 11 6.79 15.43 0.96
CA VAL A 11 6.46 14.00 0.85
C VAL A 11 5.22 13.64 1.68
N GLN A 12 5.08 14.14 2.91
CA GLN A 12 3.89 13.92 3.74
C GLN A 12 2.62 14.43 3.06
N VAL A 13 2.66 15.63 2.46
CA VAL A 13 1.55 16.18 1.66
C VAL A 13 1.31 15.33 0.42
N ALA A 14 2.36 14.99 -0.33
CA ALA A 14 2.24 14.19 -1.55
C ALA A 14 1.63 12.80 -1.27
N LEU A 15 2.05 12.11 -0.20
CA LEU A 15 1.46 10.83 0.23
C LEU A 15 0.00 10.98 0.64
N ARG A 16 -0.38 12.06 1.36
CA ARG A 16 -1.78 12.35 1.74
C ARG A 16 -2.67 12.74 0.56
N VAL A 17 -2.10 13.31 -0.50
CA VAL A 17 -2.79 13.54 -1.78
C VAL A 17 -2.95 12.22 -2.53
N PHE A 18 -1.86 11.44 -2.63
CA PHE A 18 -1.79 10.19 -3.37
C PHE A 18 -2.71 9.10 -2.80
N PHE A 19 -2.59 8.79 -1.52
CA PHE A 19 -3.47 7.82 -0.85
C PHE A 19 -4.76 8.51 -0.42
N ARG A 20 -5.89 7.82 -0.57
CA ARG A 20 -7.16 8.23 0.06
C ARG A 20 -7.05 8.17 1.56
N ARG A 21 -6.45 7.11 2.06
CA ARG A 21 -6.25 6.90 3.49
C ARG A 21 -4.92 6.22 3.77
N ILE A 22 -4.26 6.69 4.83
CA ILE A 22 -3.04 6.10 5.40
C ILE A 22 -3.35 5.81 6.86
N GLU A 23 -3.61 4.56 7.20
CA GLU A 23 -3.76 4.14 8.59
C GLU A 23 -2.46 3.54 9.12
N ILE A 24 -2.11 3.84 10.36
CA ILE A 24 -0.92 3.30 11.03
C ILE A 24 -1.32 2.81 12.41
N ARG A 25 -1.51 1.49 12.53
CA ARG A 25 -1.75 0.83 13.82
C ARG A 25 -0.42 0.77 14.57
N HIS A 26 -0.47 1.09 15.86
CA HIS A 26 0.70 1.17 16.74
C HIS A 26 1.77 2.19 16.30
N ARG A 27 1.30 3.36 15.85
CA ARG A 27 2.14 4.48 15.36
C ARG A 27 3.21 4.92 16.37
N GLU A 28 2.97 4.78 17.66
CA GLU A 28 3.92 5.03 18.75
C GLU A 28 5.21 4.22 18.57
N ARG A 29 5.12 3.01 18.02
CA ARG A 29 6.28 2.11 17.80
C ARG A 29 7.24 2.63 16.73
N LEU A 30 6.77 3.49 15.80
CA LEU A 30 7.65 4.21 14.86
C LEU A 30 8.51 5.29 15.54
N SER A 31 8.16 5.69 16.76
CA SER A 31 8.84 6.76 17.52
C SER A 31 9.55 6.25 18.77
N LEU A 32 9.82 4.94 18.86
CA LEU A 32 10.61 4.38 19.98
C LEU A 32 12.00 5.05 20.07
N PRO A 33 12.51 5.25 21.30
CA PRO A 33 13.84 5.78 21.55
C PRO A 33 14.91 4.71 21.27
N GLY A 34 16.15 5.18 21.11
CA GLY A 34 17.29 4.34 20.73
C GLY A 34 17.36 4.07 19.22
N PRO A 35 18.39 3.33 18.77
CA PRO A 35 18.51 2.93 17.38
C PRO A 35 17.49 1.84 17.03
N LEU A 36 16.97 1.90 15.82
CA LEU A 36 15.92 0.98 15.34
C LEU A 36 16.27 0.42 13.97
N LEU A 37 16.00 -0.86 13.75
CA LEU A 37 16.03 -1.48 12.43
C LEU A 37 14.60 -1.86 12.04
N PHE A 38 13.97 -1.06 11.19
CA PHE A 38 12.67 -1.36 10.62
C PHE A 38 12.82 -2.43 9.53
N ALA A 39 12.05 -3.51 9.64
CA ALA A 39 12.04 -4.61 8.69
C ALA A 39 10.63 -4.77 8.11
N GLY A 40 10.45 -4.55 6.80
CA GLY A 40 9.12 -4.60 6.18
C GLY A 40 9.02 -5.54 4.98
N ASN A 41 7.78 -5.88 4.61
CA ASN A 41 7.49 -6.38 3.27
C ASN A 41 7.58 -5.26 2.23
N HIS A 42 7.78 -5.60 0.95
CA HIS A 42 8.15 -4.63 -0.08
C HIS A 42 7.28 -4.63 -1.35
N PRO A 43 5.95 -4.46 -1.27
CA PRO A 43 5.09 -4.59 -2.44
C PRO A 43 5.04 -3.35 -3.36
N ASN A 44 5.63 -2.20 -2.98
CA ASN A 44 5.45 -0.94 -3.71
C ASN A 44 6.70 -0.03 -3.71
N THR A 45 7.87 -0.62 -4.01
CA THR A 45 9.21 -0.01 -4.14
C THR A 45 9.43 1.24 -3.26
N LEU A 46 9.29 2.45 -3.80
CA LEU A 46 9.57 3.71 -3.12
C LEU A 46 8.47 4.12 -2.13
N MET A 47 7.23 3.67 -2.30
CA MET A 47 6.13 4.04 -1.41
C MET A 47 6.33 3.46 0.00
N ASP A 48 6.78 2.20 0.10
CA ASP A 48 7.01 1.49 1.36
C ASP A 48 7.98 2.23 2.30
N PRO A 49 9.22 2.60 1.89
CA PRO A 49 10.12 3.35 2.74
C PRO A 49 9.61 4.76 3.02
N LEU A 50 8.97 5.44 2.06
CA LEU A 50 8.46 6.80 2.27
C LEU A 50 7.31 6.83 3.31
N LEU A 51 6.46 5.80 3.36
CA LEU A 51 5.42 5.68 4.38
C LEU A 51 6.00 5.56 5.79
N VAL A 52 7.12 4.85 5.99
CA VAL A 52 7.80 4.81 7.30
C VAL A 52 8.56 6.12 7.56
N ALA A 53 9.34 6.60 6.59
CA ALA A 53 10.19 7.80 6.69
C ALA A 53 9.41 9.07 7.04
N SER A 54 8.22 9.21 6.45
CA SER A 54 7.34 10.37 6.64
C SER A 54 6.64 10.36 8.00
N ASN A 55 6.55 9.20 8.67
CA ASN A 55 5.79 9.05 9.92
C ASN A 55 6.66 8.86 11.19
N ARG A 56 7.95 8.49 11.08
CA ARG A 56 8.93 8.61 12.19
C ARG A 56 9.47 10.03 12.30
N HIS A 57 9.74 10.57 13.49
CA HIS A 57 10.31 11.92 13.65
C HIS A 57 11.78 12.04 13.21
N GLN A 58 12.62 11.10 13.64
CA GLN A 58 14.05 11.06 13.31
C GLN A 58 14.28 10.59 11.85
N PRO A 59 15.40 10.98 11.22
CA PRO A 59 15.79 10.46 9.91
C PRO A 59 15.89 8.93 9.91
N VAL A 60 15.54 8.34 8.77
CA VAL A 60 15.70 6.91 8.49
C VAL A 60 16.67 6.78 7.32
N ALA A 61 17.61 5.85 7.41
CA ALA A 61 18.50 5.44 6.32
C ALA A 61 17.93 4.21 5.61
N PHE A 62 18.12 4.11 4.29
CA PHE A 62 17.54 3.05 3.47
C PHE A 62 18.63 2.21 2.81
N LEU A 63 18.44 0.90 2.75
CA LEU A 63 19.33 0.03 1.97
C LEU A 63 18.86 -0.04 0.52
N ALA A 64 19.65 0.54 -0.38
CA ALA A 64 19.30 0.71 -1.79
C ALA A 64 20.28 -0.04 -2.72
N LYS A 65 19.78 -0.52 -3.87
CA LYS A 65 20.57 -1.25 -4.87
C LYS A 65 21.80 -0.42 -5.28
N SER A 66 23.00 -1.01 -5.22
CA SER A 66 24.25 -0.31 -5.55
C SER A 66 24.26 0.32 -6.97
N THR A 67 23.52 -0.25 -7.92
CA THR A 67 23.38 0.32 -9.27
C THR A 67 22.67 1.68 -9.31
N PHE A 68 21.91 2.08 -8.28
CA PHE A 68 21.37 3.43 -8.21
C PHE A 68 22.45 4.48 -7.93
N PHE A 69 23.63 4.06 -7.47
CA PHE A 69 24.76 4.94 -7.18
C PHE A 69 25.76 5.04 -8.36
N THR A 70 25.53 4.36 -9.49
CA THR A 70 26.39 4.50 -10.68
C THR A 70 26.12 5.79 -11.43
N ASN A 71 24.84 6.18 -11.56
CA ASN A 71 24.44 7.46 -12.16
C ASN A 71 24.61 8.60 -11.12
N PRO A 72 25.32 9.70 -11.44
CA PRO A 72 25.61 10.77 -10.49
C PRO A 72 24.38 11.53 -9.99
N LEU A 73 23.34 11.68 -10.84
CA LEU A 73 22.10 12.35 -10.45
C LEU A 73 21.29 11.47 -9.48
N VAL A 74 21.18 10.17 -9.77
CA VAL A 74 20.47 9.23 -8.90
C VAL A 74 21.24 9.03 -7.60
N ARG A 75 22.58 8.98 -7.64
CA ARG A 75 23.46 8.98 -6.46
C ARG A 75 23.17 10.17 -5.54
N ALA A 76 23.16 11.40 -6.07
CA ALA A 76 22.91 12.59 -5.27
C ALA A 76 21.54 12.55 -4.57
N ILE A 77 20.51 12.02 -5.24
CA ILE A 77 19.18 11.79 -4.64
C ILE A 77 19.26 10.73 -3.52
N MET A 78 19.89 9.59 -3.78
CA MET A 78 20.05 8.51 -2.78
C MET A 78 20.82 8.98 -1.54
N GLU A 79 21.96 9.67 -1.72
CA GLU A 79 22.78 10.21 -0.64
C GLU A 79 22.01 11.27 0.17
N SER A 80 21.22 12.13 -0.48
CA SER A 80 20.34 13.10 0.22
C SER A 80 19.27 12.44 1.08
N GLY A 81 18.85 11.23 0.72
CA GLY A 81 17.91 10.38 1.46
C GLY A 81 18.54 9.54 2.57
N ASN A 82 19.83 9.70 2.88
CA ASN A 82 20.62 8.81 3.75
C ASN A 82 20.63 7.33 3.28
N SER A 83 20.54 7.06 1.97
CA SER A 83 20.59 5.68 1.47
C SER A 83 22.00 5.10 1.53
N ILE A 84 22.13 3.90 2.10
CA ILE A 84 23.36 3.10 2.12
C ILE A 84 23.29 2.10 0.95
N PRO A 85 24.28 2.06 0.03
CA PRO A 85 24.29 1.10 -1.06
C PRO A 85 24.54 -0.33 -0.56
N ILE A 86 23.79 -1.29 -1.08
CA ILE A 86 23.96 -2.73 -0.82
C ILE A 86 24.17 -3.52 -2.13
N TYR A 87 25.03 -4.54 -2.08
CA TYR A 87 25.49 -5.29 -3.25
C TYR A 87 24.90 -6.71 -3.24
N ARG A 88 23.79 -6.91 -3.95
CA ARG A 88 23.12 -8.22 -4.02
C ARG A 88 23.77 -9.08 -5.12
N ARG A 89 23.93 -10.38 -4.86
CA ARG A 89 24.48 -11.36 -5.85
C ARG A 89 23.78 -11.28 -7.22
N GLN A 90 22.45 -11.12 -7.21
CA GLN A 90 21.60 -10.99 -8.40
C GLN A 90 21.87 -9.71 -9.24
N ASP A 91 22.58 -8.72 -8.70
CA ASP A 91 22.89 -7.48 -9.42
C ASP A 91 24.26 -7.52 -10.12
N ALA A 92 25.09 -8.53 -9.84
CA ALA A 92 26.42 -8.68 -10.44
C ALA A 92 26.35 -9.00 -11.95
N GLU A 93 25.30 -9.71 -12.38
CA GLU A 93 25.11 -10.13 -13.79
C GLU A 93 24.76 -8.97 -14.74
N ILE A 94 24.32 -7.82 -14.21
CA ILE A 94 23.79 -6.68 -15.00
C ILE A 94 24.86 -5.57 -15.17
N GLY A 95 26.14 -5.88 -14.89
CA GLY A 95 27.29 -5.11 -15.40
C GLY A 95 27.75 -3.89 -14.58
N ALA A 96 27.80 -3.99 -13.25
CA ALA A 96 28.26 -2.88 -12.39
C ALA A 96 29.17 -3.25 -11.19
N ALA A 97 29.61 -4.49 -11.03
CA ALA A 97 30.66 -4.89 -10.07
C ALA A 97 31.36 -6.21 -10.51
N PRO A 98 32.60 -6.49 -10.08
CA PRO A 98 33.41 -7.55 -10.69
C PRO A 98 32.97 -8.98 -10.36
N ALA A 99 33.35 -9.92 -11.24
CA ALA A 99 32.98 -11.34 -11.21
C ALA A 99 33.73 -12.18 -10.13
N ASP A 100 34.16 -11.56 -9.03
CA ASP A 100 34.90 -12.21 -7.95
C ASP A 100 34.07 -12.24 -6.65
N PRO A 101 33.72 -13.44 -6.12
CA PRO A 101 33.06 -13.61 -4.83
C PRO A 101 33.73 -12.89 -3.65
N ALA A 102 35.07 -12.77 -3.66
CA ALA A 102 35.82 -12.14 -2.56
C ALA A 102 35.59 -10.61 -2.52
N GLN A 103 35.57 -9.95 -3.68
CA GLN A 103 35.27 -8.52 -3.75
C GLN A 103 33.81 -8.21 -3.38
N LEU A 104 32.87 -9.09 -3.78
CA LEU A 104 31.47 -8.95 -3.39
C LEU A 104 31.27 -9.14 -1.87
N ALA A 105 32.04 -10.01 -1.23
CA ALA A 105 32.05 -10.16 0.22
C ALA A 105 32.56 -8.88 0.91
N ALA A 106 33.72 -8.36 0.49
CA ALA A 106 34.30 -7.13 1.05
C ALA A 106 33.39 -5.90 0.88
N GLN A 107 32.72 -5.77 -0.27
CA GLN A 107 31.75 -4.69 -0.51
C GLN A 107 30.52 -4.79 0.40
N ASN A 108 30.03 -6.01 0.66
CA ASN A 108 28.94 -6.22 1.61
C ASN A 108 29.37 -5.96 3.06
N GLU A 109 30.58 -6.35 3.45
CA GLU A 109 31.14 -6.04 4.77
C GLU A 109 31.28 -4.52 4.98
N ALA A 110 31.77 -3.77 3.97
CA ALA A 110 31.83 -2.30 4.02
C ALA A 110 30.43 -1.64 4.08
N SER A 111 29.41 -2.25 3.48
CA SER A 111 28.02 -1.79 3.60
C SER A 111 27.42 -2.10 4.98
N PHE A 112 27.70 -3.26 5.56
CA PHE A 112 27.31 -3.59 6.93
C PHE A 112 28.04 -2.70 7.94
N GLY A 113 29.34 -2.42 7.75
CA GLY A 113 30.11 -1.46 8.53
C GLY A 113 29.41 -0.10 8.67
N ARG A 114 28.98 0.47 7.54
CA ARG A 114 28.20 1.73 7.52
C ARG A 114 26.85 1.62 8.23
N CYS A 115 26.19 0.46 8.19
CA CYS A 115 24.97 0.23 8.95
C CYS A 115 25.25 0.21 10.46
N TYR A 116 26.29 -0.50 10.89
CA TYR A 116 26.71 -0.58 12.28
C TYR A 116 27.06 0.81 12.82
N ASP A 117 27.85 1.60 12.08
CA ASP A 117 28.26 2.95 12.49
C ASP A 117 27.07 3.93 12.56
N TYR A 118 26.05 3.75 11.71
CA TYR A 118 24.84 4.57 11.73
C TYR A 118 23.92 4.21 12.90
N LEU A 119 23.74 2.92 13.18
CA LEU A 119 22.99 2.42 14.34
C LEU A 119 23.70 2.76 15.66
N GLY A 120 25.03 2.66 15.71
CA GLY A 120 25.86 3.02 16.86
C GLY A 120 25.76 4.51 17.26
N ARG A 121 25.36 5.38 16.33
CA ARG A 121 25.05 6.80 16.57
C ARG A 121 23.58 7.05 16.96
N GLY A 122 22.81 6.01 17.27
CA GLY A 122 21.38 6.10 17.56
C GLY A 122 20.48 6.26 16.32
N GLY A 123 21.01 6.04 15.11
CA GLY A 123 20.26 6.16 13.86
C GLY A 123 19.20 5.07 13.67
N SER A 124 18.34 5.23 12.66
CA SER A 124 17.32 4.23 12.31
C SER A 124 17.45 3.76 10.86
N ILE A 125 17.49 2.45 10.62
CA ILE A 125 17.60 1.88 9.27
C ILE A 125 16.27 1.23 8.88
N MET A 126 15.84 1.38 7.63
CA MET A 126 14.76 0.58 7.02
C MET A 126 15.37 -0.40 6.03
N ILE A 127 15.01 -1.68 6.16
CA ILE A 127 15.40 -2.76 5.27
C ILE A 127 14.19 -3.59 4.86
N PHE A 128 14.23 -4.11 3.63
CA PHE A 128 13.26 -5.04 3.08
C PHE A 128 13.90 -6.42 2.92
N PRO A 129 13.81 -7.32 3.91
CA PRO A 129 14.56 -8.58 3.91
C PRO A 129 14.20 -9.55 2.77
N GLU A 130 13.06 -9.40 2.09
CA GLU A 130 12.78 -10.10 0.82
C GLU A 130 13.86 -9.81 -0.24
N GLY A 131 14.42 -8.60 -0.22
CA GLY A 131 15.48 -8.16 -1.13
C GLY A 131 15.04 -7.99 -2.58
N THR A 132 13.74 -8.03 -2.87
CA THR A 132 13.06 -7.69 -4.13
C THR A 132 11.79 -6.93 -3.79
N SER A 133 11.28 -6.11 -4.71
CA SER A 133 9.93 -5.54 -4.60
C SER A 133 9.05 -6.18 -5.66
N VAL A 134 7.87 -6.66 -5.27
CA VAL A 134 6.87 -7.23 -6.19
C VAL A 134 5.48 -6.93 -5.63
N SER A 135 4.61 -6.36 -6.47
CA SER A 135 3.24 -6.01 -6.08
C SER A 135 2.32 -7.25 -5.98
N GLU A 136 2.39 -7.98 -4.87
CA GLU A 136 1.57 -9.17 -4.57
C GLU A 136 1.17 -9.23 -3.09
N ARG A 137 0.00 -9.83 -2.78
CA ARG A 137 -0.40 -10.16 -1.41
C ARG A 137 0.32 -11.43 -0.91
N ARG A 138 1.65 -11.40 -0.88
CA ARG A 138 2.52 -12.49 -0.39
C ARG A 138 3.69 -11.94 0.42
N LEU A 139 4.24 -12.77 1.31
CA LEU A 139 5.54 -12.54 1.93
C LEU A 139 6.54 -13.52 1.30
N ARG A 140 7.57 -13.00 0.62
CA ARG A 140 8.61 -13.86 0.03
C ARG A 140 9.62 -14.32 1.09
N PRO A 141 10.41 -15.38 0.82
CA PRO A 141 11.45 -15.84 1.75
C PRO A 141 12.40 -14.71 2.16
N LEU A 142 12.53 -14.51 3.46
CA LEU A 142 13.37 -13.44 4.02
C LEU A 142 14.84 -13.83 4.00
N LYS A 143 15.70 -12.89 3.57
CA LYS A 143 17.16 -13.02 3.60
C LYS A 143 17.68 -12.52 4.95
N THR A 144 18.70 -13.21 5.48
CA THR A 144 19.31 -12.95 6.79
C THR A 144 20.01 -11.60 6.95
N GLY A 145 20.07 -10.76 5.91
CA GLY A 145 20.77 -9.48 5.94
C GLY A 145 20.26 -8.54 7.03
N ALA A 146 18.96 -8.50 7.30
CA ALA A 146 18.36 -7.69 8.36
C ALA A 146 18.87 -8.11 9.75
N ALA A 147 18.82 -9.42 10.03
CA ALA A 147 19.29 -10.00 11.28
C ALA A 147 20.82 -9.84 11.46
N ARG A 148 21.61 -10.08 10.41
CA ARG A 148 23.07 -9.90 10.43
C ARG A 148 23.49 -8.45 10.67
N ILE A 149 22.78 -7.47 10.11
CA ILE A 149 23.00 -6.05 10.40
C ILE A 149 22.66 -5.74 11.87
N ALA A 150 21.54 -6.28 12.39
CA ALA A 150 21.13 -6.04 13.76
C ALA A 150 22.10 -6.65 14.79
N LEU A 151 22.40 -7.94 14.65
CA LEU A 151 23.28 -8.68 15.55
C LEU A 151 24.72 -8.17 15.48
N GLY A 152 25.23 -7.84 14.29
CA GLY A 152 26.57 -7.27 14.14
C GLY A 152 26.72 -5.85 14.72
N ALA A 153 25.65 -5.04 14.70
CA ALA A 153 25.63 -3.75 15.39
C ALA A 153 25.72 -3.93 16.90
N GLU A 154 24.87 -4.79 17.48
CA GLU A 154 24.91 -5.07 18.92
C GLU A 154 26.24 -5.71 19.36
N ALA A 155 26.78 -6.67 18.60
CA ALA A 155 28.04 -7.34 18.92
C ALA A 155 29.21 -6.36 19.04
N ARG A 156 29.30 -5.35 18.14
CA ARG A 156 30.29 -4.26 18.24
C ARG A 156 30.17 -3.43 19.52
N HIS A 157 28.99 -3.42 20.14
CA HIS A 157 28.67 -2.69 21.36
C HIS A 157 28.40 -3.63 22.56
N GLN A 158 28.90 -4.89 22.52
CA GLN A 158 28.75 -5.88 23.59
C GLN A 158 27.30 -6.15 24.00
N PHE A 159 26.36 -6.09 23.04
CA PHE A 159 24.91 -6.21 23.24
C PHE A 159 24.30 -5.16 24.20
N ARG A 160 24.92 -3.96 24.26
CA ARG A 160 24.49 -2.80 25.07
C ARG A 160 24.03 -1.60 24.25
N LEU A 161 23.88 -1.71 22.93
CA LEU A 161 23.43 -0.60 22.08
C LEU A 161 21.94 -0.30 22.28
N GLY A 162 21.15 -1.30 22.66
CA GLY A 162 19.70 -1.16 22.88
C GLY A 162 18.90 -1.13 21.57
N LEU A 163 19.48 -1.70 20.51
CA LEU A 163 18.88 -1.83 19.19
C LEU A 163 17.66 -2.74 19.24
N LYS A 164 16.59 -2.30 18.57
CA LYS A 164 15.37 -3.07 18.40
C LYS A 164 15.07 -3.24 16.92
N VAL A 165 14.73 -4.46 16.51
CA VAL A 165 14.13 -4.69 15.20
C VAL A 165 12.63 -4.42 15.32
N VAL A 166 12.08 -3.62 14.41
CA VAL A 166 10.66 -3.26 14.40
C VAL A 166 10.05 -3.75 13.09
N PRO A 167 9.36 -4.91 13.08
CA PRO A 167 8.67 -5.38 11.89
C PRO A 167 7.51 -4.44 11.51
N VAL A 168 7.43 -4.05 10.24
CA VAL A 168 6.39 -3.16 9.70
C VAL A 168 5.68 -3.85 8.55
N ALA A 169 4.45 -4.32 8.80
CA ALA A 169 3.61 -4.91 7.78
C ALA A 169 2.84 -3.82 7.03
N THR A 170 2.98 -3.77 5.70
CA THR A 170 2.35 -2.78 4.82
C THR A 170 1.36 -3.48 3.90
N ASN A 171 0.07 -3.20 4.09
CA ASN A 171 -1.04 -3.77 3.33
C ASN A 171 -1.64 -2.70 2.41
N TYR A 172 -1.56 -2.90 1.09
CA TYR A 172 -2.19 -2.04 0.10
C TYR A 172 -3.52 -2.65 -0.39
N PHE A 173 -4.55 -1.81 -0.51
CA PHE A 173 -5.84 -2.23 -1.05
C PHE A 173 -5.84 -2.30 -2.59
N ASP A 174 -5.13 -1.37 -3.22
CA ASP A 174 -4.74 -1.35 -4.63
C ASP A 174 -3.44 -0.53 -4.73
N PRO A 175 -2.26 -1.16 -4.91
CA PRO A 175 -0.96 -0.47 -4.82
C PRO A 175 -0.68 0.45 -6.02
N SER A 176 -1.41 0.29 -7.14
CA SER A 176 -1.18 0.99 -8.40
C SER A 176 -2.07 2.22 -8.60
N ARG A 177 -3.18 2.28 -7.87
CA ARG A 177 -4.25 3.26 -8.08
C ARG A 177 -4.09 4.50 -7.21
N PHE A 178 -4.09 5.67 -7.85
CA PHE A 178 -4.24 6.96 -7.16
C PHE A 178 -5.57 7.00 -6.38
N ARG A 179 -5.52 7.53 -5.16
CA ARG A 179 -6.63 7.53 -4.16
C ARG A 179 -7.08 6.14 -3.71
N SER A 180 -6.16 5.18 -3.75
CA SER A 180 -6.25 3.92 -3.00
C SER A 180 -5.87 4.11 -1.52
N ASP A 181 -6.07 3.08 -0.70
CA ASP A 181 -5.79 3.09 0.73
C ASP A 181 -4.61 2.18 1.08
N VAL A 182 -3.93 2.52 2.18
CA VAL A 182 -2.82 1.73 2.74
C VAL A 182 -2.90 1.65 4.26
N LEU A 183 -2.70 0.44 4.79
CA LEU A 183 -2.68 0.13 6.21
C LEU A 183 -1.27 -0.36 6.60
N LEU A 184 -0.62 0.37 7.51
CA LEU A 184 0.60 -0.07 8.17
C LEU A 184 0.26 -0.64 9.55
N ILE A 185 0.76 -1.83 9.86
CA ILE A 185 0.68 -2.42 11.20
C ILE A 185 2.10 -2.58 11.73
N VAL A 186 2.44 -1.79 12.75
CA VAL A 186 3.77 -1.82 13.36
C VAL A 186 3.78 -2.88 14.46
N ALA A 187 4.57 -3.94 14.27
CA ALA A 187 4.66 -5.04 15.22
C ALA A 187 5.34 -4.62 16.53
N PRO A 188 5.20 -5.40 17.62
CA PRO A 188 6.04 -5.23 18.80
C PRO A 188 7.53 -5.27 18.45
N PRO A 189 8.38 -4.44 19.09
CA PRO A 189 9.82 -4.46 18.84
C PRO A 189 10.45 -5.76 19.35
N ILE A 190 11.28 -6.39 18.53
CA ILE A 190 12.15 -7.50 18.91
C ILE A 190 13.44 -6.91 19.48
N VAL A 191 13.80 -7.27 20.71
CA VAL A 191 15.06 -6.82 21.34
C VAL A 191 16.20 -7.69 20.83
N VAL A 192 17.23 -7.07 20.27
CA VAL A 192 18.34 -7.81 19.63
C VAL A 192 19.29 -8.41 20.67
N ALA A 193 19.38 -7.80 21.86
CA ALA A 193 20.16 -8.29 22.99
C ALA A 193 19.73 -9.69 23.47
N ASP A 194 18.46 -10.06 23.30
CA ASP A 194 17.92 -11.38 23.69
C ASP A 194 18.55 -12.54 22.89
N TYR A 195 19.24 -12.24 21.78
CA TYR A 195 19.93 -13.21 20.93
C TYR A 195 21.44 -13.29 21.22
N ALA A 196 21.96 -12.57 22.22
CA ALA A 196 23.39 -12.48 22.50
C ALA A 196 24.07 -13.83 22.77
N GLU A 197 23.45 -14.69 23.60
CA GLU A 197 23.98 -16.02 23.93
C GLU A 197 24.02 -16.93 22.70
N ARG A 198 22.96 -16.91 21.88
CA ARG A 198 22.91 -17.66 20.61
C ARG A 198 23.97 -17.17 19.65
N TYR A 199 24.16 -15.86 19.53
CA TYR A 199 25.17 -15.27 18.64
C TYR A 199 26.59 -15.61 19.07
N ALA A 200 26.86 -15.74 20.38
CA ALA A 200 28.14 -16.19 20.90
C ALA A 200 28.41 -17.67 20.61
N ALA A 201 27.37 -18.51 20.49
CA ALA A 201 27.49 -19.93 20.14
C ALA A 201 27.57 -20.16 18.62
N ASP A 202 26.62 -19.61 17.84
CA ASP A 202 26.64 -19.62 16.37
C ASP A 202 26.00 -18.32 15.81
N PRO A 203 26.81 -17.41 15.23
CA PRO A 203 26.32 -16.20 14.56
C PRO A 203 25.34 -16.43 13.41
N ASN A 204 25.34 -17.62 12.78
CA ASN A 204 24.43 -17.95 11.68
C ASN A 204 23.07 -18.40 12.20
N ASP A 205 23.01 -19.36 13.13
CA ASP A 205 21.74 -19.74 13.77
C ASP A 205 21.08 -18.49 14.40
N ALA A 206 21.81 -17.68 15.16
CA ALA A 206 21.25 -16.45 15.74
C ALA A 206 20.63 -15.52 14.68
N ALA A 207 21.24 -15.44 13.49
CA ALA A 207 20.71 -14.67 12.38
C ALA A 207 19.48 -15.33 11.73
N ASP A 208 19.44 -16.66 11.60
CA ASP A 208 18.30 -17.40 11.08
C ASP A 208 17.10 -17.34 12.04
N GLN A 209 17.33 -17.51 13.34
CA GLN A 209 16.33 -17.38 14.41
C GLN A 209 15.72 -15.97 14.45
N LEU A 210 16.54 -14.91 14.42
CA LEU A 210 16.05 -13.54 14.35
C LEU A 210 15.32 -13.25 13.03
N THR A 211 15.76 -13.84 11.91
CA THR A 211 15.05 -13.73 10.62
C THR A 211 13.68 -14.40 10.66
N ASN A 212 13.56 -15.56 11.32
CA ASN A 212 12.28 -16.23 11.56
C ASN A 212 11.35 -15.42 12.47
N ALA A 213 11.86 -14.83 13.55
CA ALA A 213 11.06 -13.96 14.41
C ALA A 213 10.53 -12.72 13.65
N ILE A 214 11.32 -12.15 12.73
CA ILE A 214 10.87 -11.07 11.83
C ILE A 214 9.80 -11.58 10.87
N ARG A 215 9.99 -12.76 10.27
CA ARG A 215 9.04 -13.41 9.35
C ARG A 215 7.69 -13.62 10.02
N GLU A 216 7.66 -14.29 11.16
CA GLU A 216 6.44 -14.56 11.94
C GLU A 216 5.75 -13.26 12.39
N ALA A 217 6.51 -12.24 12.79
CA ALA A 217 5.94 -10.95 13.15
C ALA A 217 5.26 -10.22 11.97
N LEU A 218 5.73 -10.43 10.73
CA LEU A 218 5.11 -9.92 9.51
C LEU A 218 3.92 -10.79 9.06
N GLU A 219 4.04 -12.11 9.07
CA GLU A 219 3.00 -13.05 8.63
C GLU A 219 1.66 -12.83 9.34
N HIS A 220 1.68 -12.69 10.67
CA HIS A 220 0.48 -12.38 11.47
C HIS A 220 -0.16 -11.00 11.20
N ARG A 221 0.44 -10.16 10.34
CA ARG A 221 0.05 -8.76 10.10
C ARG A 221 -0.09 -8.41 8.62
N LEU A 222 0.04 -9.39 7.73
CA LEU A 222 -0.12 -9.25 6.30
C LEU A 222 -1.30 -10.08 5.80
N VAL A 223 -2.00 -9.58 4.79
CA VAL A 223 -2.91 -10.41 3.99
C VAL A 223 -2.04 -11.22 3.03
N ILE A 224 -1.92 -12.53 3.29
CA ILE A 224 -1.07 -13.45 2.51
C ILE A 224 -1.95 -14.47 1.80
N THR A 225 -1.94 -14.45 0.47
CA THR A 225 -2.58 -15.46 -0.38
C THR A 225 -1.54 -16.45 -0.91
N ARG A 226 -1.97 -17.66 -1.24
CA ARG A 226 -1.10 -18.71 -1.78
C ARG A 226 -0.65 -18.40 -3.21
N ASP A 227 -1.59 -17.95 -4.05
CA ASP A 227 -1.34 -17.65 -5.46
C ASP A 227 -2.17 -16.45 -5.96
N ALA A 228 -2.07 -16.16 -7.25
CA ALA A 228 -2.77 -15.05 -7.90
C ALA A 228 -4.27 -15.32 -8.17
N ALA A 229 -4.71 -16.58 -8.22
CA ALA A 229 -6.11 -16.94 -8.42
C ALA A 229 -6.89 -16.81 -7.11
N GLU A 230 -6.28 -17.19 -5.98
CA GLU A 230 -6.80 -16.91 -4.64
C GLU A 230 -6.85 -15.41 -4.37
N ASP A 231 -5.77 -14.67 -4.66
CA ASP A 231 -5.74 -13.20 -4.51
C ASP A 231 -6.85 -12.53 -5.31
N ALA A 232 -7.00 -12.89 -6.58
CA ALA A 232 -8.06 -12.37 -7.44
C ALA A 232 -9.45 -12.70 -6.90
N PHE A 233 -9.67 -13.91 -6.37
CA PHE A 233 -10.95 -14.30 -5.78
C PHE A 233 -11.24 -13.53 -4.48
N VAL A 234 -10.28 -13.44 -3.57
CA VAL A 234 -10.42 -12.72 -2.29
C VAL A 234 -10.68 -11.23 -2.53
N GLN A 235 -9.89 -10.57 -3.40
CA GLN A 235 -10.13 -9.18 -3.78
C GLN A 235 -11.50 -8.95 -4.44
N GLN A 236 -12.02 -9.94 -5.18
CA GLN A 236 -13.37 -9.85 -5.75
C GLN A 236 -14.44 -9.95 -4.66
N VAL A 237 -14.34 -10.92 -3.73
CA VAL A 237 -15.28 -11.06 -2.61
C VAL A 237 -15.26 -9.80 -1.72
N GLU A 238 -14.08 -9.27 -1.40
CA GLU A 238 -13.91 -7.99 -0.69
C GLU A 238 -14.65 -6.85 -1.40
N ARG A 239 -14.40 -6.65 -2.71
CA ARG A 239 -14.98 -5.52 -3.48
C ARG A 239 -16.48 -5.65 -3.75
N THR A 240 -17.00 -6.88 -3.77
CA THR A 240 -18.40 -7.19 -4.10
C THR A 240 -19.27 -7.28 -2.86
N PHE A 241 -18.76 -7.84 -1.76
CA PHE A 241 -19.54 -8.16 -0.56
C PHE A 241 -18.94 -7.65 0.76
N GLY A 242 -17.84 -6.89 0.76
CA GLY A 242 -17.23 -6.34 1.98
C GLY A 242 -18.24 -5.68 2.93
N ASP A 243 -18.97 -4.67 2.44
CA ASP A 243 -20.06 -3.96 3.14
C ASP A 243 -21.17 -4.89 3.72
N HIS A 244 -21.28 -6.15 3.26
CA HIS A 244 -22.29 -7.12 3.72
C HIS A 244 -21.69 -8.16 4.67
N LEU A 245 -20.40 -8.47 4.53
CA LEU A 245 -19.68 -9.42 5.38
C LEU A 245 -19.22 -8.80 6.69
N ASN A 246 -19.06 -7.47 6.73
CA ASN A 246 -18.88 -6.69 7.94
C ASN A 246 -19.95 -5.59 8.06
N PRO A 247 -21.16 -5.89 8.57
CA PRO A 247 -22.22 -4.89 8.71
C PRO A 247 -21.94 -3.87 9.83
N ASP A 248 -21.05 -4.21 10.76
CA ASP A 248 -20.58 -3.36 11.86
C ASP A 248 -19.24 -2.65 11.54
N ASP A 249 -18.83 -2.62 10.26
CA ASP A 249 -17.60 -1.96 9.79
C ASP A 249 -17.56 -0.50 10.21
N ASP A 250 -16.54 -0.12 10.99
CA ASP A 250 -16.26 1.30 11.22
C ASP A 250 -15.63 1.89 9.94
N PRO A 251 -16.31 2.77 9.19
CA PRO A 251 -15.72 3.39 8.01
C PRO A 251 -14.51 4.28 8.37
N GLU A 252 -14.35 4.62 9.65
CA GLU A 252 -13.18 5.26 10.24
C GLU A 252 -12.07 4.27 10.68
N THR A 253 -12.05 3.01 10.20
CA THR A 253 -10.84 2.16 10.17
C THR A 253 -10.64 1.35 8.88
N LEU A 254 -9.36 1.14 8.49
CA LEU A 254 -8.95 0.15 7.49
C LEU A 254 -8.63 -1.22 8.13
N TYR A 255 -8.58 -1.28 9.47
CA TYR A 255 -8.19 -2.48 10.20
C TYR A 255 -9.26 -3.56 10.14
N ASP A 256 -10.53 -3.19 10.24
CA ASP A 256 -11.68 -4.10 10.12
C ASP A 256 -11.70 -4.79 8.76
N ASN A 257 -11.46 -4.02 7.69
CA ASN A 257 -11.28 -4.55 6.34
C ASN A 257 -10.10 -5.54 6.24
N PHE A 258 -8.97 -5.27 6.92
CA PHE A 258 -7.85 -6.21 7.03
C PHE A 258 -8.21 -7.48 7.81
N GLN A 259 -8.97 -7.36 8.90
CA GLN A 259 -9.45 -8.51 9.67
C GLN A 259 -10.43 -9.35 8.86
N LEU A 260 -11.29 -8.73 8.03
CA LEU A 260 -12.15 -9.42 7.07
C LEU A 260 -11.32 -10.20 6.05
N SER A 261 -10.31 -9.60 5.42
CA SER A 261 -9.38 -10.29 4.50
C SER A 261 -8.72 -11.51 5.14
N GLN A 262 -8.20 -11.37 6.37
CA GLN A 262 -7.61 -12.46 7.15
C GLN A 262 -8.63 -13.57 7.45
N THR A 263 -9.82 -13.21 7.93
CA THR A 263 -10.91 -14.16 8.22
C THR A 263 -11.35 -14.93 6.96
N LEU A 264 -11.45 -14.25 5.82
CA LEU A 264 -11.77 -14.87 4.54
C LEU A 264 -10.71 -15.88 4.10
N LEU A 265 -9.42 -15.56 4.24
CA LEU A 265 -8.32 -16.49 3.90
C LEU A 265 -8.32 -17.74 4.80
N GLN A 266 -8.49 -17.56 6.11
CA GLN A 266 -8.54 -18.68 7.05
C GLN A 266 -9.78 -19.56 6.81
N ALA A 267 -10.94 -18.95 6.53
CA ALA A 267 -12.14 -19.67 6.15
C ALA A 267 -11.94 -20.44 4.83
N LEU A 268 -11.32 -19.85 3.80
CA LEU A 268 -11.03 -20.53 2.54
C LEU A 268 -10.16 -21.77 2.72
N ALA A 269 -9.09 -21.66 3.52
CA ALA A 269 -8.23 -22.79 3.86
C ALA A 269 -8.99 -23.90 4.61
N TRP A 270 -9.90 -23.53 5.52
CA TRP A 270 -10.76 -24.48 6.23
C TRP A 270 -11.74 -25.19 5.28
N PHE A 271 -12.45 -24.43 4.43
CA PHE A 271 -13.40 -24.98 3.46
C PHE A 271 -12.74 -25.91 2.45
N GLU A 272 -11.51 -25.63 2.04
CA GLU A 272 -10.75 -26.50 1.14
C GLU A 272 -10.39 -27.86 1.76
N GLN A 273 -10.07 -27.87 3.06
CA GLN A 273 -9.72 -29.10 3.79
C GLN A 273 -10.97 -29.94 4.15
N HIS A 274 -12.08 -29.30 4.51
CA HIS A 274 -13.25 -29.98 5.08
C HIS A 274 -14.41 -30.16 4.08
N LEU A 275 -14.62 -29.19 3.18
CA LEU A 275 -15.79 -29.11 2.29
C LEU A 275 -15.39 -28.66 0.85
N PRO A 276 -14.39 -29.29 0.21
CA PRO A 276 -13.83 -28.81 -1.06
C PRO A 276 -14.84 -28.72 -2.20
N ALA A 277 -15.82 -29.64 -2.25
CA ALA A 277 -16.88 -29.62 -3.25
C ALA A 277 -17.78 -28.37 -3.13
N GLN A 278 -18.06 -27.92 -1.90
CA GLN A 278 -18.82 -26.69 -1.64
C GLN A 278 -18.02 -25.46 -2.06
N LEU A 279 -16.72 -25.42 -1.74
CA LEU A 279 -15.84 -24.33 -2.16
C LEU A 279 -15.74 -24.19 -3.69
N VAL A 280 -15.61 -25.31 -4.41
CA VAL A 280 -15.61 -25.30 -5.88
C VAL A 280 -16.96 -24.82 -6.43
N ALA A 281 -18.08 -25.28 -5.88
CA ALA A 281 -19.41 -24.82 -6.29
C ALA A 281 -19.60 -23.31 -6.06
N MET A 282 -19.18 -22.78 -4.89
CA MET A 282 -19.24 -21.36 -4.58
C MET A 282 -18.36 -20.53 -5.54
N ARG A 283 -17.13 -20.98 -5.84
CA ARG A 283 -16.24 -20.31 -6.80
C ARG A 283 -16.86 -20.24 -8.19
N LEU A 284 -17.48 -21.32 -8.68
CA LEU A 284 -18.17 -21.36 -9.98
C LEU A 284 -19.40 -20.45 -10.02
N GLN A 285 -20.25 -20.47 -8.98
CA GLN A 285 -21.42 -19.58 -8.88
C GLN A 285 -21.02 -18.11 -8.86
N PHE A 286 -19.96 -17.77 -8.12
CA PHE A 286 -19.43 -16.42 -8.02
C PHE A 286 -18.80 -15.94 -9.34
N GLN A 287 -18.04 -16.80 -10.04
CA GLN A 287 -17.50 -16.49 -11.37
C GLN A 287 -18.63 -16.23 -12.39
N ALA A 288 -19.63 -17.11 -12.45
CA ALA A 288 -20.78 -16.94 -13.35
C ALA A 288 -21.54 -15.63 -13.10
N TYR A 289 -21.75 -15.27 -11.82
CA TYR A 289 -22.36 -13.99 -11.42
C TYR A 289 -21.53 -12.78 -11.91
N LEU A 290 -20.22 -12.79 -11.68
CA LEU A 290 -19.34 -11.71 -12.12
C LEU A 290 -19.21 -11.60 -13.66
N GLU A 291 -19.29 -12.71 -14.39
CA GLU A 291 -19.32 -12.71 -15.85
C GLU A 291 -20.65 -12.16 -16.39
N ALA A 292 -21.77 -12.51 -15.76
CA ALA A 292 -23.07 -11.92 -16.08
C ALA A 292 -23.06 -10.40 -15.86
N LEU A 293 -22.57 -9.92 -14.71
CA LEU A 293 -22.40 -8.48 -14.46
C LEU A 293 -21.52 -7.78 -15.51
N ARG A 294 -20.34 -8.37 -15.82
CA ARG A 294 -19.42 -7.85 -16.84
C ARG A 294 -20.08 -7.74 -18.22
N ARG A 295 -20.86 -8.75 -18.64
CA ARG A 295 -21.56 -8.78 -19.93
C ARG A 295 -22.50 -7.59 -20.13
N TYR A 296 -23.04 -7.03 -19.05
CA TYR A 296 -23.94 -5.85 -19.09
C TYR A 296 -23.26 -4.54 -18.65
N ASN A 297 -21.93 -4.53 -18.46
CA ASN A 297 -21.16 -3.40 -17.94
C ASN A 297 -21.70 -2.88 -16.59
N LEU A 298 -22.02 -3.81 -15.68
CA LEU A 298 -22.46 -3.54 -14.31
C LEU A 298 -21.44 -4.07 -13.28
N THR A 299 -21.48 -3.51 -12.08
CA THR A 299 -20.86 -4.04 -10.86
C THR A 299 -21.95 -4.30 -9.80
N ASP A 300 -21.61 -4.97 -8.72
CA ASP A 300 -22.55 -5.25 -7.62
C ASP A 300 -23.14 -3.97 -6.99
N GLN A 301 -22.37 -2.88 -6.94
CA GLN A 301 -22.81 -1.58 -6.42
C GLN A 301 -23.98 -0.94 -7.21
N ALA A 302 -24.22 -1.41 -8.43
CA ALA A 302 -25.37 -1.04 -9.25
C ALA A 302 -26.66 -1.78 -8.83
N LEU A 303 -26.53 -2.93 -8.16
CA LEU A 303 -27.63 -3.77 -7.68
C LEU A 303 -28.00 -3.49 -6.21
N ASP A 304 -27.14 -2.81 -5.45
CA ASP A 304 -27.47 -2.31 -4.12
C ASP A 304 -28.60 -1.27 -4.17
N GLY A 305 -29.80 -1.72 -3.77
CA GLY A 305 -31.00 -0.91 -3.66
C GLY A 305 -31.15 -0.12 -2.35
N GLN A 306 -30.28 -0.32 -1.35
CA GLN A 306 -30.46 0.29 -0.02
C GLN A 306 -30.15 1.80 -0.01
N ARG A 307 -29.17 2.25 -0.79
CA ARG A 307 -28.79 3.67 -0.88
C ARG A 307 -29.82 4.49 -1.69
N ARG A 308 -30.96 4.82 -1.06
CA ARG A 308 -31.93 5.83 -1.54
C ARG A 308 -31.23 7.17 -1.79
N GLY A 309 -31.48 7.78 -2.94
CA GLY A 309 -30.87 9.06 -3.31
C GLY A 309 -31.39 10.22 -2.47
N SER A 310 -30.52 10.94 -1.79
CA SER A 310 -30.86 12.20 -1.10
C SER A 310 -31.10 13.34 -2.09
N ILE A 311 -32.07 14.22 -1.76
CA ILE A 311 -32.35 15.48 -2.47
C ILE A 311 -31.08 16.34 -2.56
N ALA A 312 -30.31 16.45 -1.47
CA ALA A 312 -29.05 17.19 -1.45
C ALA A 312 -28.05 16.63 -2.48
N GLY A 313 -27.98 15.30 -2.62
CA GLY A 313 -27.14 14.66 -3.63
C GLY A 313 -27.66 14.80 -5.06
N LEU A 314 -28.96 15.04 -5.26
CA LEU A 314 -29.50 15.40 -6.58
C LEU A 314 -29.18 16.86 -6.93
N LEU A 315 -29.38 17.78 -5.99
CA LEU A 315 -29.01 19.19 -6.13
C LEU A 315 -27.52 19.34 -6.43
N ASN A 316 -26.65 18.62 -5.72
CA ASN A 316 -25.21 18.62 -5.99
C ASN A 316 -24.85 18.16 -7.41
N LEU A 317 -25.61 17.24 -8.01
CA LEU A 317 -25.37 16.81 -9.41
C LEU A 317 -25.92 17.77 -10.48
N VAL A 318 -26.76 18.73 -10.11
CA VAL A 318 -27.26 19.75 -11.04
C VAL A 318 -26.47 21.04 -10.86
N LEU A 319 -26.43 21.56 -9.62
CA LEU A 319 -25.75 22.80 -9.26
C LEU A 319 -24.22 22.66 -9.20
N GLY A 320 -23.72 21.44 -9.07
CA GLY A 320 -22.28 21.15 -9.04
C GLY A 320 -21.60 21.08 -10.40
N VAL A 321 -22.35 21.07 -11.51
CA VAL A 321 -21.79 20.97 -12.86
C VAL A 321 -20.77 22.09 -13.16
N PRO A 322 -21.04 23.38 -12.87
CA PRO A 322 -20.06 24.44 -13.14
C PRO A 322 -18.76 24.27 -12.37
N LEU A 323 -18.83 23.85 -11.09
CA LEU A 323 -17.65 23.60 -10.25
C LEU A 323 -16.90 22.34 -10.70
N TRP A 324 -17.60 21.31 -11.17
CA TRP A 324 -16.98 20.13 -11.78
C TRP A 324 -16.26 20.48 -13.09
N VAL A 325 -16.89 21.24 -14.00
CA VAL A 325 -16.25 21.72 -15.23
C VAL A 325 -15.02 22.56 -14.91
N TYR A 326 -15.12 23.51 -13.99
CA TYR A 326 -13.98 24.31 -13.53
C TYR A 326 -12.85 23.42 -12.97
N GLY A 327 -13.17 22.46 -12.10
CA GLY A 327 -12.19 21.53 -11.55
C GLY A 327 -11.51 20.67 -12.61
N VAL A 328 -12.27 20.12 -13.57
CA VAL A 328 -11.75 19.34 -14.70
C VAL A 328 -10.84 20.20 -15.59
N LEU A 329 -11.30 21.38 -16.03
CA LEU A 329 -10.53 22.22 -16.96
C LEU A 329 -9.15 22.60 -16.41
N ASN A 330 -9.05 22.93 -15.12
CA ASN A 330 -7.78 23.36 -14.51
C ASN A 330 -6.91 22.17 -14.04
N ASN A 331 -7.49 21.02 -13.69
CA ASN A 331 -6.74 19.90 -13.09
C ASN A 331 -6.57 18.67 -13.98
N TYR A 332 -7.32 18.50 -15.07
CA TYR A 332 -7.29 17.28 -15.89
C TYR A 332 -5.89 16.97 -16.44
N LEU A 333 -5.19 17.99 -16.95
CA LEU A 333 -3.83 17.83 -17.49
C LEU A 333 -2.80 17.41 -16.41
N PRO A 334 -2.61 18.15 -15.29
CA PRO A 334 -1.69 17.71 -14.24
C PRO A 334 -2.11 16.39 -13.56
N TYR A 335 -3.39 16.03 -13.57
CA TYR A 335 -3.91 14.75 -13.08
C TYR A 335 -3.56 13.56 -14.00
N ILE A 336 -3.74 13.69 -15.33
CA ILE A 336 -3.55 12.57 -16.25
C ILE A 336 -2.07 12.33 -16.59
N LEU A 337 -1.24 13.38 -16.61
CA LEU A 337 0.18 13.29 -16.97
C LEU A 337 0.98 12.27 -16.11
N PRO A 338 0.89 12.25 -14.77
CA PRO A 338 1.58 11.25 -13.95
C PRO A 338 1.21 9.80 -14.32
N SER A 339 -0.07 9.52 -14.60
CA SER A 339 -0.53 8.19 -15.01
C SER A 339 0.02 7.79 -16.38
N LEU A 340 0.02 8.72 -17.35
CA LEU A 340 0.55 8.47 -18.69
C LEU A 340 2.07 8.24 -18.68
N VAL A 341 2.81 9.03 -17.89
CA VAL A 341 4.26 8.86 -17.73
C VAL A 341 4.57 7.52 -17.07
N ALA A 342 3.85 7.14 -16.00
CA ALA A 342 4.04 5.86 -15.33
C ALA A 342 3.80 4.67 -16.26
N GLN A 343 2.66 4.63 -16.96
CA GLN A 343 2.30 3.56 -17.91
C GLN A 343 3.27 3.44 -19.10
N ARG A 344 4.00 4.50 -19.44
CA ARG A 344 5.00 4.49 -20.52
C ARG A 344 6.42 4.23 -20.04
N ALA A 345 6.74 4.56 -18.80
CA ALA A 345 8.07 4.39 -18.22
C ALA A 345 8.31 2.99 -17.66
N THR A 346 7.28 2.28 -17.20
CA THR A 346 7.41 0.93 -16.64
C THR A 346 6.23 0.02 -17.04
N LYS A 347 6.49 -1.29 -17.07
CA LYS A 347 5.46 -2.34 -17.08
C LYS A 347 5.24 -2.97 -15.70
N ASP A 348 6.17 -2.72 -14.77
CA ASP A 348 6.23 -3.33 -13.45
C ASP A 348 5.35 -2.53 -12.48
N VAL A 349 4.37 -3.21 -11.89
CA VAL A 349 3.26 -2.56 -11.15
C VAL A 349 3.76 -1.80 -9.92
N GLU A 350 4.76 -2.36 -9.22
CA GLU A 350 5.40 -1.79 -8.04
C GLU A 350 6.18 -0.49 -8.29
N PHE A 351 6.36 -0.07 -9.55
CA PHE A 351 6.95 1.23 -9.93
C PHE A 351 5.91 2.28 -10.35
N VAL A 352 4.65 1.88 -10.62
CA VAL A 352 3.61 2.79 -11.15
C VAL A 352 3.29 3.91 -10.17
N ALA A 353 2.94 3.58 -8.93
CA ALA A 353 2.62 4.56 -7.89
C ALA A 353 3.80 5.50 -7.54
N PRO A 354 5.04 5.02 -7.35
CA PRO A 354 6.23 5.86 -7.23
C PRO A 354 6.39 6.90 -8.33
N ILE A 355 6.27 6.48 -9.61
CA ILE A 355 6.42 7.39 -10.75
C ILE A 355 5.27 8.40 -10.75
N MET A 356 4.04 7.97 -10.48
CA MET A 356 2.90 8.89 -10.34
C MET A 356 3.09 9.91 -9.21
N LEU A 357 3.65 9.51 -8.06
CA LEU A 357 3.94 10.41 -6.95
C LEU A 357 5.02 11.44 -7.33
N VAL A 358 6.16 10.98 -7.85
CA VAL A 358 7.30 11.84 -8.22
C VAL A 358 6.93 12.80 -9.34
N VAL A 359 6.26 12.31 -10.40
CA VAL A 359 5.79 13.16 -11.50
C VAL A 359 4.72 14.14 -11.01
N GLY A 360 3.80 13.70 -10.15
CA GLY A 360 2.76 14.55 -9.56
C GLY A 360 3.31 15.71 -8.72
N ILE A 361 4.38 15.48 -7.94
CA ILE A 361 5.11 16.51 -7.18
C ILE A 361 5.65 17.61 -8.10
N LEU A 362 5.95 17.30 -9.37
CA LEU A 362 6.47 18.26 -10.35
C LEU A 362 5.37 18.87 -11.24
N THR A 363 4.43 18.06 -11.74
CA THR A 363 3.42 18.52 -12.71
C THR A 363 2.39 19.45 -12.09
N PHE A 364 1.94 19.21 -10.86
CA PHE A 364 0.93 20.06 -10.22
C PHE A 364 1.44 21.49 -9.93
N PRO A 365 2.59 21.69 -9.24
CA PRO A 365 3.13 23.03 -9.04
C PRO A 365 3.47 23.76 -10.34
N LEU A 366 4.02 23.06 -11.34
CA LEU A 366 4.32 23.65 -12.65
C LEU A 366 3.03 24.10 -13.36
N ALA A 367 2.01 23.25 -13.41
CA ALA A 367 0.73 23.58 -14.03
C ALA A 367 0.05 24.76 -13.32
N TYR A 368 0.03 24.78 -11.99
CA TYR A 368 -0.56 25.88 -11.22
C TYR A 368 0.25 27.18 -11.37
N THR A 369 1.58 27.13 -11.48
CA THR A 369 2.42 28.31 -11.73
C THR A 369 2.14 28.90 -13.12
N LEU A 370 2.02 28.04 -14.14
CA LEU A 370 1.66 28.47 -15.50
C LEU A 370 0.25 29.06 -15.55
N GLN A 371 -0.73 28.41 -14.91
CA GLN A 371 -2.09 28.91 -14.78
C GLN A 371 -2.14 30.26 -14.05
N ALA A 372 -1.40 30.42 -12.94
CA ALA A 372 -1.28 31.67 -12.21
C ALA A 372 -0.70 32.79 -13.07
N ALA A 373 0.36 32.52 -13.83
CA ALA A 373 0.96 33.49 -14.75
C ALA A 373 -0.03 33.94 -15.84
N VAL A 374 -0.78 33.01 -16.42
CA VAL A 374 -1.82 33.31 -17.42
C VAL A 374 -2.93 34.15 -16.81
N VAL A 375 -3.48 33.77 -15.65
CA VAL A 375 -4.57 34.51 -15.00
C VAL A 375 -4.12 35.90 -14.55
N GLN A 376 -2.91 36.03 -13.99
CA GLN A 376 -2.34 37.30 -13.57
C GLN A 376 -2.14 38.27 -14.75
N HIS A 377 -1.65 37.78 -15.88
CA HIS A 377 -1.29 38.61 -17.01
C HIS A 377 -2.47 38.96 -17.93
N TRP A 378 -3.45 38.06 -18.07
CA TRP A 378 -4.53 38.23 -19.05
C TRP A 378 -5.91 38.52 -18.44
N LEU A 379 -6.17 38.15 -17.18
CA LEU A 379 -7.49 38.29 -16.56
C LEU A 379 -7.48 39.29 -15.40
N THR A 380 -6.81 38.97 -14.31
CA THR A 380 -7.03 39.65 -13.02
C THR A 380 -6.26 40.94 -12.86
N HIS A 381 -4.99 40.97 -13.31
CA HIS A 381 -4.00 42.04 -13.05
C HIS A 381 -3.74 42.34 -11.55
N ASP A 382 -4.49 41.75 -10.62
CA ASP A 382 -4.34 41.81 -9.16
C ASP A 382 -3.86 40.46 -8.61
N TRP A 383 -2.72 40.49 -7.92
CA TRP A 383 -2.10 39.33 -7.28
C TRP A 383 -3.01 38.66 -6.23
N ARG A 384 -3.91 39.43 -5.60
CA ARG A 384 -4.86 38.91 -4.59
C ARG A 384 -5.88 37.98 -5.21
N LEU A 385 -6.45 38.37 -6.35
CA LEU A 385 -7.40 37.56 -7.10
C LEU A 385 -6.73 36.32 -7.69
N THR A 386 -5.50 36.47 -8.19
CA THR A 386 -4.69 35.33 -8.67
C THR A 386 -4.37 34.35 -7.53
N ALA A 387 -4.02 34.85 -6.33
CA ALA A 387 -3.79 34.00 -5.17
C ALA A 387 -5.05 33.22 -4.76
N LEU A 388 -6.22 33.86 -4.73
CA LEU A 388 -7.51 33.19 -4.48
C LEU A 388 -7.82 32.13 -5.55
N TYR A 389 -7.57 32.43 -6.82
CA TYR A 389 -7.69 31.46 -7.93
C TYR A 389 -6.78 30.25 -7.69
N VAL A 390 -5.48 30.44 -7.46
CA VAL A 390 -4.52 29.34 -7.20
C VAL A 390 -4.92 28.51 -5.98
N LEU A 391 -5.34 29.16 -4.89
CA LEU A 391 -5.81 28.47 -3.68
C LEU A 391 -7.07 27.63 -3.94
N SER A 392 -7.91 27.99 -4.91
CA SER A 392 -9.10 27.22 -5.27
C SER A 392 -8.83 25.95 -6.09
N LEU A 393 -7.69 25.88 -6.81
CA LEU A 393 -7.41 24.80 -7.76
C LEU A 393 -7.38 23.39 -7.13
N PRO A 394 -6.73 23.16 -5.97
CA PRO A 394 -6.74 21.85 -5.33
C PRO A 394 -8.14 21.41 -4.90
N PHE A 395 -8.92 22.33 -4.29
CA PHE A 395 -10.29 22.03 -3.84
C PHE A 395 -11.20 21.72 -5.03
N ALA A 396 -11.09 22.47 -6.13
CA ALA A 396 -11.83 22.20 -7.35
C ALA A 396 -11.43 20.85 -7.99
N GLY A 397 -10.15 20.47 -7.94
CA GLY A 397 -9.67 19.17 -8.40
C GLY A 397 -10.23 18.00 -7.58
N PHE A 398 -10.16 18.08 -6.25
CA PHE A 398 -10.74 17.06 -5.35
C PHE A 398 -12.27 16.99 -5.47
N TYR A 399 -12.94 18.14 -5.59
CA TYR A 399 -14.38 18.18 -5.84
C TYR A 399 -14.71 17.49 -7.17
N ALA A 400 -13.98 17.78 -8.25
CA ALA A 400 -14.24 17.19 -9.56
C ALA A 400 -14.08 15.65 -9.55
N LEU A 401 -13.08 15.13 -8.82
CA LEU A 401 -12.89 13.69 -8.64
C LEU A 401 -14.04 13.05 -7.83
N SER A 402 -14.45 13.67 -6.72
CA SER A 402 -15.56 13.18 -5.89
C SER A 402 -16.90 13.20 -6.64
N TYR A 403 -17.14 14.28 -7.38
CA TYR A 403 -18.30 14.44 -8.26
C TYR A 403 -18.33 13.37 -9.35
N TRP A 404 -17.18 13.10 -10.01
CA TRP A 404 -17.08 12.05 -11.02
C TRP A 404 -17.40 10.66 -10.47
N ASN A 405 -16.85 10.30 -9.31
CA ASN A 405 -17.15 9.02 -8.65
C ASN A 405 -18.65 8.88 -8.34
N THR A 406 -19.27 9.96 -7.86
CA THR A 406 -20.72 10.00 -7.58
C THR A 406 -21.56 9.87 -8.86
N LEU A 407 -21.17 10.57 -9.92
CA LEU A 407 -21.85 10.53 -11.22
C LEU A 407 -21.73 9.14 -11.86
N ALA A 408 -20.53 8.55 -11.87
CA ALA A 408 -20.27 7.22 -12.42
C ALA A 408 -21.15 6.15 -11.77
N ALA A 409 -21.19 6.12 -10.43
CA ALA A 409 -22.03 5.19 -9.68
C ALA A 409 -23.54 5.36 -9.99
N ARG A 410 -24.01 6.60 -10.16
CA ARG A 410 -25.41 6.84 -10.57
C ARG A 410 -25.69 6.45 -12.02
N LEU A 411 -24.77 6.73 -12.95
CA LEU A 411 -24.89 6.30 -14.35
C LEU A 411 -24.91 4.78 -14.46
N GLU A 412 -24.24 4.06 -13.55
CA GLU A 412 -24.29 2.60 -13.46
C GLU A 412 -25.63 2.08 -12.93
N ARG A 413 -26.13 2.65 -11.83
CA ARG A 413 -27.48 2.34 -11.32
C ARG A 413 -28.57 2.63 -12.35
N LEU A 414 -28.44 3.72 -13.13
CA LEU A 414 -29.36 4.02 -14.24
C LEU A 414 -29.24 3.01 -15.39
N ARG A 415 -28.04 2.47 -15.68
CA ARG A 415 -27.86 1.36 -16.62
C ARG A 415 -28.57 0.09 -16.11
N ALA A 416 -28.37 -0.29 -14.85
CA ALA A 416 -29.05 -1.42 -14.22
C ALA A 416 -30.58 -1.28 -14.25
N LEU A 417 -31.12 -0.13 -13.83
CA LEU A 417 -32.57 0.14 -13.85
C LEU A 417 -33.17 0.13 -15.26
N ARG A 418 -32.43 0.61 -16.27
CA ARG A 418 -32.86 0.53 -17.69
C ARG A 418 -32.85 -0.91 -18.18
N LEU A 419 -31.84 -1.69 -17.82
CA LEU A 419 -31.76 -3.12 -18.15
C LEU A 419 -32.94 -3.88 -17.52
N PHE A 420 -33.20 -3.68 -16.23
CA PHE A 420 -34.24 -4.39 -15.48
C PHE A 420 -35.66 -4.02 -15.93
N ARG A 421 -35.86 -2.81 -16.48
CA ARG A 421 -37.11 -2.42 -17.14
C ARG A 421 -37.28 -3.03 -18.53
N ARG A 422 -36.18 -3.34 -19.23
CA ARG A 422 -36.19 -3.97 -20.56
C ARG A 422 -36.29 -5.49 -20.48
N ASP A 423 -35.66 -6.08 -19.47
CA ASP A 423 -35.66 -7.51 -19.18
C ASP A 423 -35.80 -7.74 -17.66
N PRO A 424 -37.05 -7.83 -17.16
CA PRO A 424 -37.32 -8.06 -15.75
C PRO A 424 -36.85 -9.44 -15.26
N ALA A 425 -36.84 -10.45 -16.13
CA ALA A 425 -36.44 -11.81 -15.79
C ALA A 425 -34.94 -11.88 -15.50
N LEU A 426 -34.11 -11.26 -16.35
CA LEU A 426 -32.67 -11.10 -16.11
C LEU A 426 -32.39 -10.33 -14.81
N GLY A 427 -33.16 -9.27 -14.53
CA GLY A 427 -32.99 -8.48 -13.31
C GLY A 427 -33.30 -9.26 -12.04
N GLN A 428 -34.37 -10.05 -12.05
CA GLN A 428 -34.71 -10.95 -10.94
C GLN A 428 -33.67 -12.05 -10.78
N GLU A 429 -33.16 -12.63 -11.86
CA GLU A 429 -32.13 -13.68 -11.80
C GLU A 429 -30.81 -13.16 -11.21
N LEU A 430 -30.34 -11.98 -11.62
CA LEU A 430 -29.13 -11.35 -11.05
C LEU A 430 -29.30 -11.05 -9.54
N LEU A 431 -30.47 -10.55 -9.14
CA LEU A 431 -30.77 -10.30 -7.71
C LEU A 431 -30.87 -11.61 -6.91
N ARG A 432 -31.41 -12.68 -7.51
CA ARG A 432 -31.50 -14.02 -6.90
C ARG A 432 -30.12 -14.65 -6.73
N GLN A 433 -29.26 -14.58 -7.74
CA GLN A 433 -27.87 -15.03 -7.67
C GLN A 433 -27.10 -14.27 -6.59
N ARG A 434 -27.22 -12.93 -6.56
CA ARG A 434 -26.62 -12.08 -5.53
C ARG A 434 -27.07 -12.48 -4.12
N ALA A 435 -28.38 -12.64 -3.91
CA ALA A 435 -28.94 -13.01 -2.60
C ALA A 435 -28.46 -14.40 -2.15
N ALA A 436 -28.41 -15.38 -3.07
CA ALA A 436 -27.89 -16.72 -2.79
C ALA A 436 -26.40 -16.70 -2.41
N LEU A 437 -25.57 -15.94 -3.13
CA LEU A 437 -24.14 -15.78 -2.82
C LEU A 437 -23.91 -15.11 -1.47
N VAL A 438 -24.64 -14.03 -1.16
CA VAL A 438 -24.56 -13.35 0.15
C VAL A 438 -24.98 -14.28 1.28
N ALA A 439 -26.06 -15.06 1.09
CA ALA A 439 -26.53 -16.03 2.07
C ALA A 439 -25.49 -17.13 2.31
N GLN A 440 -24.97 -17.76 1.26
CA GLN A 440 -23.93 -18.80 1.36
C GLN A 440 -22.65 -18.28 2.02
N LEU A 441 -22.19 -17.08 1.68
CA LEU A 441 -20.99 -16.48 2.30
C LEU A 441 -21.22 -16.14 3.77
N SER A 442 -22.44 -15.71 4.14
CA SER A 442 -22.80 -15.41 5.53
C SER A 442 -22.95 -16.69 6.38
N GLU A 443 -23.55 -17.73 5.82
CA GLU A 443 -23.64 -19.06 6.43
C GLU A 443 -22.25 -19.67 6.60
N ALA A 444 -21.41 -19.60 5.56
CA ALA A 444 -20.02 -20.05 5.60
C ALA A 444 -19.19 -19.31 6.67
N ARG A 445 -19.34 -17.98 6.76
CA ARG A 445 -18.74 -17.16 7.82
C ARG A 445 -19.22 -17.57 9.21
N THR A 446 -20.52 -17.80 9.38
CA THR A 446 -21.11 -18.17 10.68
C THR A 446 -20.65 -19.56 11.13
N ALA A 447 -20.64 -20.54 10.22
CA ALA A 447 -20.15 -21.89 10.47
C ALA A 447 -18.66 -21.89 10.87
N TYR A 448 -17.85 -21.07 10.21
CA TYR A 448 -16.43 -20.89 10.55
C TYR A 448 -16.24 -20.23 11.92
N LEU A 449 -16.93 -19.11 12.19
CA LEU A 449 -16.79 -18.36 13.45
C LEU A 449 -17.30 -19.15 14.67
N ALA A 450 -18.40 -19.89 14.54
CA ALA A 450 -18.90 -20.76 15.60
C ALA A 450 -17.85 -21.81 16.02
N ARG A 451 -17.14 -22.39 15.04
CA ARG A 451 -16.08 -23.36 15.31
C ARG A 451 -14.80 -22.76 15.89
N GLN A 452 -14.45 -21.52 15.52
CA GLN A 452 -13.37 -20.80 16.21
C GLN A 452 -13.69 -20.58 17.70
N ALA A 453 -14.95 -20.27 18.02
CA ALA A 453 -15.38 -20.11 19.41
C ALA A 453 -15.29 -21.42 20.20
N ASP A 454 -15.72 -22.55 19.61
CA ASP A 454 -15.57 -23.89 20.21
C ASP A 454 -14.08 -24.21 20.48
N SER A 455 -13.20 -23.96 19.52
CA SER A 455 -11.76 -24.28 19.61
C SER A 455 -10.95 -23.33 20.49
N ALA A 456 -11.56 -22.27 21.02
CA ALA A 456 -10.94 -21.35 21.97
C ALA A 456 -11.34 -21.62 23.42
N GLN A 457 -12.23 -22.60 23.65
CA GLN A 457 -12.76 -22.98 24.97
C GLN A 457 -12.32 -24.38 25.44
N GLY A 458 -11.58 -25.12 24.60
CA GLY A 458 -10.96 -26.42 24.90
C GLY A 458 -9.46 -26.40 24.67
#